data_AF-A0A1K2HWQ2-F1
#
_entry.id   AF-A0A1K2HWQ2-F1
#
_cell.length_a   1.000
_cell.length_b   1.000
_cell.length_c   1.000
_cell.angle_alpha   90.00
_cell.angle_beta   90.00
_cell.angle_gamma   90.00
#
_symmetry.space_group_name_H-M   'P 1'
#
loop_
_entity.id
_entity.type
_entity.pdbx_description
1 polymer ?
#
loop_
_entity_poly.entity_id
_entity_poly.type
_entity_poly.pdbx_seq_one_letter_code
_entity_poly.pdbx_strand_id
1 'polypeptide(L)'
;MTSTRVIQRYHSGSLPFAVDVFLDTYEGPGWVRRQLRGRSGWMQISHAKMETPISTWRSTLIAARTDDGEALGLQASSAFLAMRSSGPQELDEVPPDDLDTQSEMLFWDFLGRCDLRHLAMLREAEAEAAVRVATEQARGEMVLAEADAYIATLRRQRRSPDATEEKRSRLGELVAMFEEKQSAAAAWLVRRLAGIREGVITLEADVVMALANHGEVEELQTVRWTARHRFDRVYSQERSDSFFLGPNPPRRRNRIAEARLAWDRQYDDESSKDRRARLDMLREERRREWTERIEQRRREEAEQEAKREAARAEFAQWSKEQQQHVRHARRAARFAEIETAREQKREARRQLKAKGRARSLTPEEGHDLSASAKMMQRAARRASLQSDEPIDNAACNLLGQGAVKAKTDIDEYHDWMKGVGLV
;
A
#
# COMPACT_ATOMS: atom_id res chain seq x y z
N MET A 1 -16.14 -21.65 7.20
CA MET A 1 -17.05 -21.56 6.03
C MET A 1 -16.21 -21.74 4.79
N THR A 2 -16.21 -22.94 4.21
CA THR A 2 -15.56 -23.22 2.92
C THR A 2 -16.41 -22.57 1.83
N SER A 3 -16.03 -21.37 1.42
CA SER A 3 -16.62 -20.72 0.23
C SER A 3 -16.27 -21.59 -0.97
N THR A 4 -17.25 -22.35 -1.47
CA THR A 4 -17.12 -23.13 -2.70
C THR A 4 -16.84 -22.14 -3.82
N ARG A 5 -15.60 -22.13 -4.32
CA ARG A 5 -15.13 -21.23 -5.38
C ARG A 5 -15.85 -21.59 -6.67
N VAL A 6 -16.83 -20.78 -7.09
CA VAL A 6 -17.52 -20.95 -8.37
C VAL A 6 -16.92 -19.93 -9.34
N ILE A 7 -16.03 -20.40 -10.21
CA ILE A 7 -15.62 -19.65 -11.40
C ILE A 7 -16.81 -19.67 -12.35
N GLN A 8 -17.51 -18.55 -12.52
CA GLN A 8 -18.59 -18.44 -13.51
C GLN A 8 -17.96 -18.38 -14.91
N ARG A 9 -18.06 -19.47 -15.66
CA ARG A 9 -17.69 -19.52 -17.09
C ARG A 9 -18.93 -19.22 -17.92
N TYR A 10 -18.87 -18.17 -18.72
CA TYR A 10 -19.83 -17.95 -19.80
C TYR A 10 -19.29 -18.66 -21.04
N HIS A 11 -19.97 -19.72 -21.49
CA HIS A 11 -19.72 -20.30 -22.81
C HIS A 11 -20.61 -19.57 -23.81
N SER A 12 -20.05 -18.71 -24.64
CA SER A 12 -20.72 -18.39 -25.91
C SER A 12 -20.76 -19.68 -26.72
N GLY A 13 -21.96 -20.20 -26.99
CA GLY A 13 -22.20 -21.53 -27.59
C GLY A 13 -21.71 -21.73 -29.03
N SER A 14 -20.54 -21.21 -29.41
CA SER A 14 -19.87 -21.53 -30.66
C SER A 14 -19.18 -22.88 -30.54
N LEU A 15 -19.60 -23.83 -31.36
CA LEU A 15 -18.88 -25.09 -31.60
C LEU A 15 -17.40 -24.81 -31.91
N PRO A 16 -16.48 -25.70 -31.53
CA PRO A 16 -15.07 -25.55 -31.89
C PRO A 16 -14.93 -25.48 -33.41
N PHE A 17 -14.03 -24.62 -33.89
CA PHE A 17 -13.74 -24.50 -35.32
C PHE A 17 -12.24 -24.62 -35.58
N ALA A 18 -11.89 -25.04 -36.79
CA ALA A 18 -10.51 -25.16 -37.23
C ALA A 18 -10.05 -23.93 -38.04
N VAL A 19 -8.80 -23.52 -37.85
CA VAL A 19 -8.14 -22.45 -38.62
C VAL A 19 -6.73 -22.83 -39.02
N ASP A 20 -6.34 -22.48 -40.25
CA ASP A 20 -4.96 -22.49 -40.68
C ASP A 20 -4.31 -21.13 -40.35
N VAL A 21 -3.14 -21.15 -39.71
CA VAL A 21 -2.41 -19.93 -39.31
C VAL A 21 -1.16 -19.79 -40.17
N PHE A 22 -0.96 -18.63 -40.80
CA PHE A 22 0.12 -18.40 -41.75
C PHE A 22 1.37 -17.80 -41.08
N LEU A 23 2.38 -18.63 -40.83
CA LEU A 23 3.61 -18.25 -40.12
C LEU A 23 4.43 -17.17 -40.83
N ASP A 24 4.33 -17.06 -42.17
CA ASP A 24 5.05 -16.04 -42.94
C ASP A 24 4.57 -14.61 -42.65
N THR A 25 3.37 -14.47 -42.07
CA THR A 25 2.76 -13.18 -41.75
C THR A 25 3.19 -12.65 -40.38
N TYR A 26 3.87 -13.46 -39.57
CA TYR A 26 4.35 -13.06 -38.26
C TYR A 26 5.66 -12.26 -38.37
N GLU A 27 5.61 -10.99 -37.95
CA GLU A 27 6.76 -10.07 -37.96
C GLU A 27 7.65 -10.19 -36.70
N GLY A 28 7.26 -11.00 -35.72
CA GLY A 28 7.99 -11.13 -34.47
C GLY A 28 9.21 -12.07 -34.52
N PRO A 29 9.71 -12.49 -33.34
CA PRO A 29 10.93 -13.28 -33.24
C PRO A 29 10.90 -14.58 -34.06
N GLY A 30 11.97 -14.84 -34.81
CA GLY A 30 12.07 -16.02 -35.69
C GLY A 30 11.99 -17.36 -34.96
N TRP A 31 12.28 -17.42 -33.65
CA TRP A 31 12.17 -18.65 -32.87
C TRP A 31 10.71 -19.11 -32.69
N VAL A 32 9.75 -18.19 -32.61
CA VAL A 32 8.31 -18.53 -32.53
C VAL A 32 7.87 -19.25 -33.80
N ARG A 33 8.26 -18.71 -34.98
CA ARG A 33 7.99 -19.36 -36.28
C ARG A 33 8.60 -20.75 -36.37
N ARG A 34 9.82 -20.94 -35.85
CA ARG A 34 10.48 -22.26 -35.82
C ARG A 34 9.76 -23.24 -34.90
N GLN A 35 9.34 -22.79 -33.72
CA GLN A 35 8.63 -23.61 -32.74
C GLN A 35 7.28 -24.09 -33.27
N LEU A 36 6.55 -23.23 -33.99
CA LEU A 36 5.22 -23.55 -34.50
C LEU A 36 5.24 -24.29 -35.85
N ARG A 37 6.36 -24.33 -36.57
CA ARG A 37 6.40 -24.85 -37.93
C ARG A 37 6.02 -26.32 -38.01
N GLY A 38 5.04 -26.63 -38.87
CA GLY A 38 4.56 -27.99 -39.11
C GLY A 38 3.82 -28.61 -37.93
N ARG A 39 3.43 -27.80 -36.94
CA ARG A 39 2.64 -28.24 -35.80
C ARG A 39 1.18 -27.84 -35.96
N SER A 40 0.32 -28.58 -35.29
CA SER A 40 -1.09 -28.32 -35.10
C SER A 40 -1.45 -28.52 -33.64
N GLY A 41 -2.62 -28.06 -33.23
CA GLY A 41 -3.08 -28.22 -31.86
C GLY A 41 -4.37 -27.46 -31.56
N TRP A 42 -4.60 -27.22 -30.29
CA TRP A 42 -5.76 -26.54 -29.76
C TRP A 42 -5.38 -25.23 -29.08
N MET A 43 -6.28 -24.26 -29.12
CA MET A 43 -6.14 -22.97 -28.49
C MET A 43 -7.48 -22.52 -27.93
N GLN A 44 -7.50 -22.08 -26.68
CA GLN A 44 -8.65 -21.49 -26.01
C GLN A 44 -8.32 -20.04 -25.68
N ILE A 45 -9.19 -19.14 -26.10
CA ILE A 45 -9.10 -17.71 -25.87
C ILE A 45 -10.18 -17.33 -24.87
N SER A 46 -9.76 -16.77 -23.75
CA SER A 46 -10.64 -16.30 -22.69
C SER A 46 -10.32 -14.85 -22.35
N HIS A 47 -11.32 -14.11 -21.87
CA HIS A 47 -11.18 -12.77 -21.36
C HIS A 47 -11.35 -12.81 -19.84
N ALA A 48 -10.26 -12.52 -19.13
CA ALA A 48 -10.28 -12.39 -17.68
C ALA A 48 -10.51 -10.94 -17.28
N LYS A 49 -11.38 -10.74 -16.31
CA LYS A 49 -11.79 -9.44 -15.79
C LYS A 49 -11.76 -9.48 -14.26
N MET A 50 -11.26 -8.43 -13.64
CA MET A 50 -11.29 -8.27 -12.19
C MET A 50 -11.68 -6.84 -11.86
N GLU A 51 -12.82 -6.67 -11.22
CA GLU A 51 -13.33 -5.37 -10.78
C GLU A 51 -13.18 -5.24 -9.27
N THR A 52 -12.48 -4.20 -8.84
CA THR A 52 -12.23 -3.91 -7.42
C THR A 52 -12.64 -2.46 -7.15
N PRO A 53 -12.86 -2.06 -5.88
CA PRO A 53 -13.18 -0.67 -5.55
C PRO A 53 -12.14 0.34 -6.08
N ILE A 54 -10.88 -0.11 -6.16
CA ILE A 54 -9.74 0.73 -6.55
C ILE A 54 -9.53 0.74 -8.07
N SER A 55 -9.82 -0.36 -8.76
CA SER A 55 -9.36 -0.57 -10.14
C SER A 55 -10.11 -1.66 -10.89
N THR A 56 -10.12 -1.56 -12.22
CA THR A 56 -10.62 -2.59 -13.13
C THR A 56 -9.48 -3.13 -14.00
N TRP A 57 -9.23 -4.43 -13.93
CA TRP A 57 -8.20 -5.12 -14.71
C TRP A 57 -8.83 -6.05 -15.72
N ARG A 58 -8.26 -6.08 -16.92
CA ARG A 58 -8.70 -6.93 -18.02
C ARG A 58 -7.50 -7.51 -18.74
N SER A 59 -7.56 -8.78 -19.08
CA SER A 59 -6.52 -9.45 -19.85
C SER A 59 -7.14 -10.53 -20.73
N THR A 60 -6.66 -10.62 -21.97
CA THR A 60 -6.91 -11.80 -22.80
C THR A 60 -5.94 -12.90 -22.37
N LEU A 61 -6.48 -14.07 -22.06
CA LEU A 61 -5.75 -15.29 -21.74
C LEU A 61 -5.81 -16.22 -22.94
N ILE A 62 -4.67 -16.79 -23.32
CA ILE A 62 -4.57 -17.69 -24.46
C ILE A 62 -3.84 -18.95 -24.01
N ALA A 63 -4.62 -19.99 -23.72
CA ALA A 63 -4.12 -21.33 -23.51
C ALA A 63 -3.95 -21.97 -24.88
N ALA A 64 -2.77 -22.52 -25.16
CA ALA A 64 -2.54 -23.22 -26.42
C ALA A 64 -1.66 -24.44 -26.18
N ARG A 65 -1.99 -25.53 -26.86
CA ARG A 65 -1.33 -26.83 -26.74
C ARG A 65 -1.21 -27.47 -28.11
N THR A 66 -0.10 -28.15 -28.38
CA THR A 66 0.08 -28.91 -29.62
C THR A 66 -0.67 -30.24 -29.56
N ASP A 67 -0.94 -30.86 -30.70
CA ASP A 67 -1.50 -32.22 -30.77
C ASP A 67 -0.58 -33.25 -30.09
N ASP A 68 0.74 -33.01 -30.08
CA ASP A 68 1.72 -33.81 -29.34
C ASP A 68 1.61 -33.69 -27.80
N GLY A 69 0.72 -32.82 -27.31
CA GLY A 69 0.50 -32.60 -25.89
C GLY A 69 1.45 -31.58 -25.24
N GLU A 70 2.23 -30.81 -26.01
CA GLU A 70 3.11 -29.77 -25.46
C GLU A 70 2.34 -28.46 -25.25
N ALA A 71 2.36 -27.92 -24.03
CA ALA A 71 1.81 -26.60 -23.73
C ALA A 71 2.70 -25.48 -24.32
N LEU A 72 2.09 -24.57 -25.07
CA LEU A 72 2.77 -23.39 -25.61
C LEU A 72 2.83 -22.29 -24.55
N GLY A 73 4.01 -21.67 -24.41
CA GLY A 73 4.18 -20.52 -23.51
C GLY A 73 3.45 -19.27 -24.00
N LEU A 74 3.20 -18.33 -23.09
CA LEU A 74 2.42 -17.10 -23.34
C LEU A 74 2.88 -16.30 -24.58
N GLN A 75 4.18 -16.22 -24.83
CA GLN A 75 4.72 -15.50 -25.99
C GLN A 75 4.40 -16.20 -27.32
N ALA A 76 4.43 -17.54 -27.34
CA ALA A 76 4.09 -18.31 -28.54
C ALA A 76 2.57 -18.33 -28.76
N SER A 77 1.77 -18.43 -27.68
CA SER A 77 0.31 -18.41 -27.78
C SER A 77 -0.23 -17.04 -28.20
N SER A 78 0.29 -15.95 -27.64
CA SER A 78 -0.08 -14.59 -28.07
C SER A 78 0.31 -14.26 -29.51
N ALA A 79 1.34 -14.91 -30.05
CA ALA A 79 1.75 -14.70 -31.43
C ALA A 79 0.65 -15.06 -32.43
N PHE A 80 -0.24 -16.01 -32.12
CA PHE A 80 -1.37 -16.39 -32.99
C PHE A 80 -2.27 -15.20 -33.35
N LEU A 81 -2.52 -14.28 -32.41
CA LEU A 81 -3.34 -13.09 -32.66
C LEU A 81 -2.70 -12.10 -33.64
N ALA A 82 -1.38 -12.16 -33.82
CA ALA A 82 -0.65 -11.32 -34.76
C ALA A 82 -0.50 -11.96 -36.15
N MET A 83 -0.90 -13.22 -36.33
CA MET A 83 -0.80 -13.93 -37.60
C MET A 83 -2.11 -13.83 -38.37
N ARG A 84 -2.02 -13.83 -39.70
CA ARG A 84 -3.20 -14.05 -40.53
C ARG A 84 -3.67 -15.50 -40.38
N SER A 85 -4.98 -15.67 -40.25
CA SER A 85 -5.64 -16.97 -40.24
C SER A 85 -6.51 -17.15 -41.49
N SER A 86 -6.81 -18.41 -41.81
CA SER A 86 -7.93 -18.73 -42.70
C SER A 86 -9.27 -18.40 -42.04
N GLY A 87 -10.35 -18.45 -42.83
CA GLY A 87 -11.69 -18.48 -42.26
C GLY A 87 -11.91 -19.73 -41.39
N PRO A 88 -12.91 -19.69 -40.49
CA PRO A 88 -13.26 -20.82 -39.64
C PRO A 88 -13.78 -21.98 -40.49
N GLN A 89 -13.35 -23.20 -40.15
CA GLN A 89 -13.82 -24.45 -40.74
C GLN A 89 -14.53 -25.28 -39.68
N GLU A 90 -15.62 -25.95 -40.06
CA GLU A 90 -16.35 -26.84 -39.16
C GLU A 90 -15.44 -28.00 -38.72
N LEU A 91 -15.57 -28.37 -37.45
CA LEU A 91 -14.75 -29.39 -36.82
C LEU A 91 -15.61 -30.26 -35.90
N ASP A 92 -15.57 -31.57 -36.12
CA ASP A 92 -16.30 -32.56 -35.31
C ASP A 92 -15.49 -33.08 -34.11
N GLU A 93 -14.23 -32.66 -33.99
CA GLU A 93 -13.34 -33.07 -32.90
C GLU A 93 -13.63 -32.28 -31.62
N VAL A 94 -13.49 -32.96 -30.48
CA VAL A 94 -13.65 -32.36 -29.14
C VAL A 94 -12.30 -31.86 -28.64
N PRO A 95 -12.21 -30.66 -28.03
CA PRO A 95 -10.98 -30.16 -27.44
C PRO A 95 -10.50 -31.06 -26.29
N PRO A 96 -9.17 -31.15 -26.04
CA PRO A 96 -8.62 -31.94 -24.95
C PRO A 96 -8.91 -31.31 -23.58
N ASP A 97 -9.28 -32.12 -22.58
CA ASP A 97 -9.60 -31.68 -21.21
C ASP A 97 -8.47 -30.89 -20.53
N ASP A 98 -7.22 -31.20 -20.87
CA ASP A 98 -6.06 -30.50 -20.31
C ASP A 98 -6.00 -29.01 -20.72
N LEU A 99 -6.67 -28.61 -21.81
CA LEU A 99 -6.69 -27.23 -22.28
C LEU A 99 -7.38 -26.31 -21.26
N ASP A 100 -8.47 -26.80 -20.66
CA ASP A 100 -9.19 -26.11 -19.60
C ASP A 100 -8.31 -25.94 -18.36
N THR A 101 -7.51 -26.94 -18.03
CA THR A 101 -6.56 -26.87 -16.91
C THR A 101 -5.50 -25.79 -17.17
N GLN A 102 -4.98 -25.70 -18.39
CA GLN A 102 -4.02 -24.67 -18.77
C GLN A 102 -4.63 -23.25 -18.74
N SER A 103 -5.88 -23.12 -19.19
CA SER A 103 -6.64 -21.87 -19.11
C SER A 103 -6.86 -21.43 -17.66
N GLU A 104 -7.19 -22.37 -16.77
CA GLU A 104 -7.31 -22.11 -15.34
C GLU A 104 -5.97 -21.68 -14.72
N MET A 105 -4.85 -22.31 -15.07
CA MET A 105 -3.53 -21.88 -14.61
C MET A 105 -3.20 -20.43 -15.04
N LEU A 106 -3.48 -20.07 -16.29
CA LEU A 106 -3.28 -18.70 -16.78
C LEU A 106 -4.18 -17.68 -16.06
N PHE A 107 -5.37 -18.11 -15.63
CA PHE A 107 -6.25 -17.28 -14.84
C PHE A 107 -5.69 -17.04 -13.43
N TRP A 108 -5.18 -18.08 -12.76
CA TRP A 108 -4.49 -17.91 -11.48
C TRP A 108 -3.25 -17.02 -11.59
N ASP A 109 -2.49 -17.12 -12.67
CA ASP A 109 -1.37 -16.21 -12.96
C ASP A 109 -1.82 -14.76 -13.20
N PHE A 110 -3.00 -14.56 -13.81
CA PHE A 110 -3.61 -13.24 -13.94
C PHE A 110 -3.99 -12.66 -12.57
N LEU A 111 -4.67 -13.43 -11.72
CA LEU A 111 -5.02 -13.01 -10.35
C LEU A 111 -3.76 -12.69 -9.52
N GLY A 112 -2.73 -13.55 -9.58
CA GLY A 112 -1.48 -13.29 -8.87
C GLY A 112 -0.77 -12.01 -9.32
N ARG A 113 -0.82 -11.66 -10.62
CA ARG A 113 -0.29 -10.38 -11.12
C ARG A 113 -1.11 -9.18 -10.62
N CYS A 114 -2.43 -9.32 -10.56
CA CYS A 114 -3.33 -8.33 -10.00
C CYS A 114 -3.03 -8.06 -8.52
N ASP A 115 -2.89 -9.13 -7.71
CA ASP A 115 -2.56 -9.03 -6.29
C ASP A 115 -1.24 -8.30 -6.05
N LEU A 116 -0.20 -8.69 -6.79
CA LEU A 116 1.12 -8.05 -6.70
C LEU A 116 1.04 -6.56 -7.07
N ARG A 117 0.17 -6.19 -8.01
CA ARG A 117 -0.01 -4.81 -8.43
C ARG A 117 -0.75 -3.99 -7.37
N HIS A 118 -1.78 -4.52 -6.72
CA HIS A 118 -2.46 -3.85 -5.61
C HIS A 118 -1.54 -3.68 -4.40
N LEU A 119 -0.75 -4.70 -4.07
CA LEU A 119 0.26 -4.59 -3.00
C LEU A 119 1.34 -3.55 -3.33
N ALA A 120 1.73 -3.42 -4.60
CA ALA A 120 2.65 -2.37 -5.03
C ALA A 120 2.02 -0.97 -4.89
N MET A 121 0.75 -0.82 -5.25
CA MET A 121 0.01 0.45 -5.07
C MET A 121 -0.08 0.85 -3.59
N LEU A 122 -0.35 -0.11 -2.69
CA LEU A 122 -0.38 0.15 -1.26
C LEU A 122 0.98 0.64 -0.74
N ARG A 123 2.07 -0.04 -1.12
CA ARG A 123 3.43 0.35 -0.70
C ARG A 123 3.81 1.74 -1.20
N GLU A 124 3.43 2.09 -2.43
CA GLU A 124 3.66 3.41 -2.99
C GLU A 124 2.89 4.49 -2.23
N ALA A 125 1.61 4.23 -1.93
CA ALA A 125 0.79 5.15 -1.15
C ALA A 125 1.27 5.31 0.31
N GLU A 126 1.72 4.23 0.96
CA GLU A 126 2.34 4.28 2.29
C GLU A 126 3.61 5.14 2.29
N ALA A 127 4.47 4.96 1.28
CA ALA A 127 5.69 5.74 1.14
C ALA A 127 5.39 7.23 0.89
N GLU A 128 4.44 7.54 0.01
CA GLU A 128 3.99 8.91 -0.25
C GLU A 128 3.40 9.55 1.01
N ALA A 129 2.54 8.83 1.73
CA ALA A 129 1.93 9.30 2.96
C ALA A 129 2.98 9.56 4.05
N ALA A 130 4.00 8.71 4.18
CA ALA A 130 5.08 8.91 5.14
C ALA A 130 5.87 10.19 4.85
N VAL A 131 6.23 10.43 3.58
CA VAL A 131 6.91 11.67 3.15
C VAL A 131 6.03 12.88 3.41
N ARG A 132 4.73 12.78 3.09
CA ARG A 132 3.77 13.86 3.29
C ARG A 132 3.57 14.19 4.77
N VAL A 133 3.42 13.18 5.63
CA VAL A 133 3.33 13.34 7.09
C VAL A 133 4.58 14.02 7.64
N ALA A 134 5.77 13.57 7.24
CA ALA A 134 7.02 14.18 7.69
C ALA A 134 7.13 15.66 7.25
N THR A 135 6.74 15.96 6.01
CA THR A 135 6.78 17.33 5.47
C THR A 135 5.80 18.25 6.18
N GLU A 136 4.54 17.81 6.36
CA GLU A 136 3.51 18.59 7.06
C GLU A 136 3.83 18.76 8.55
N GLN A 137 4.41 17.73 9.19
CA GLN A 137 4.87 17.82 10.56
C GLN A 137 6.00 18.82 10.72
N ALA A 138 7.04 18.75 9.87
CA ALA A 138 8.17 19.70 9.91
C ALA A 138 7.70 21.14 9.68
N ARG A 139 6.79 21.34 8.72
CA ARG A 139 6.18 22.66 8.46
C ARG A 139 5.37 23.15 9.66
N GLY A 140 4.58 22.28 10.28
CA GLY A 140 3.79 22.60 11.46
C GLY A 140 4.65 22.95 12.68
N GLU A 141 5.70 22.18 12.94
CA GLU A 141 6.67 22.42 14.01
C GLU A 141 7.39 23.76 13.84
N MET A 142 7.79 24.11 12.62
CA MET A 142 8.41 25.40 12.30
C MET A 142 7.47 26.56 12.63
N VAL A 143 6.21 26.52 12.18
CA VAL A 143 5.22 27.58 12.45
C VAL A 143 4.93 27.70 13.94
N LEU A 144 4.81 26.58 14.66
CA LEU A 144 4.59 26.60 16.11
C LEU A 144 5.81 27.17 16.85
N ALA A 145 7.03 26.85 16.43
CA ALA A 145 8.25 27.40 17.01
C ALA A 145 8.40 28.92 16.77
N GLU A 146 8.01 29.41 15.59
CA GLU A 146 7.95 30.85 15.30
C GLU A 146 6.93 31.56 16.19
N ALA A 147 5.74 30.98 16.38
CA ALA A 147 4.74 31.51 17.29
C ALA A 147 5.25 31.55 18.74
N ASP A 148 5.92 30.51 19.21
CA ASP A 148 6.56 30.46 20.53
C ASP A 148 7.62 31.54 20.72
N ALA A 149 8.48 31.73 19.72
CA ALA A 149 9.51 32.78 19.74
C ALA A 149 8.90 34.19 19.80
N TYR A 150 7.80 34.40 19.07
CA TYR A 150 7.06 35.65 19.09
C TYR A 150 6.36 35.90 20.43
N ILE A 151 5.67 34.90 20.98
CA ILE A 151 5.07 34.95 22.32
C ILE A 151 6.14 35.25 23.38
N ALA A 152 7.31 34.61 23.29
CA ALA A 152 8.44 34.87 24.19
C ALA A 152 8.93 36.33 24.09
N THR A 153 8.94 36.90 22.88
CA THR A 153 9.31 38.31 22.64
C THR A 153 8.29 39.26 23.25
N LEU A 154 6.99 39.02 23.07
CA LEU A 154 5.91 39.80 23.71
C LEU A 154 6.00 39.73 25.24
N ARG A 155 6.25 38.54 25.80
CA ARG A 155 6.46 38.33 27.24
C ARG A 155 7.71 39.04 27.76
N ARG A 156 8.78 39.17 26.96
CA ARG A 156 9.97 39.97 27.31
C ARG A 156 9.64 41.46 27.31
N GLN A 157 8.95 41.96 26.27
CA GLN A 157 8.54 43.37 26.18
C GLN A 157 7.62 43.78 27.33
N ARG A 158 6.70 42.91 27.74
CA ARG A 158 5.81 43.12 28.89
C ARG A 158 6.58 43.26 30.22
N ARG A 159 7.71 42.57 30.37
CA ARG A 159 8.58 42.64 31.56
C ARG A 159 9.54 43.84 31.54
N SER A 160 9.57 44.63 30.46
CA SER A 160 10.45 45.79 30.38
C SER A 160 10.08 46.85 31.43
N PRO A 161 11.07 47.44 32.14
CA PRO A 161 10.82 48.49 33.13
C PRO A 161 10.14 49.73 32.52
N ASP A 162 10.37 50.00 31.24
CA ASP A 162 9.84 51.19 30.53
C ASP A 162 8.41 51.02 30.00
N ALA A 163 7.78 49.86 30.20
CA ALA A 163 6.43 49.60 29.71
C ALA A 163 5.37 50.23 30.64
N THR A 164 4.53 51.11 30.08
CA THR A 164 3.34 51.64 30.76
C THR A 164 2.32 50.54 31.06
N GLU A 165 1.49 50.74 32.08
CA GLU A 165 0.51 49.73 32.50
C GLU A 165 -0.50 49.36 31.39
N GLU A 166 -0.98 50.37 30.64
CA GLU A 166 -1.81 50.14 29.45
C GLU A 166 -1.12 49.27 28.40
N LYS A 167 0.17 49.49 28.16
CA LYS A 167 0.96 48.70 27.21
C LYS A 167 1.12 47.26 27.70
N ARG A 168 1.30 47.05 29.01
CA ARG A 168 1.36 45.70 29.60
C ARG A 168 0.05 44.94 29.45
N SER A 169 -1.09 45.61 29.65
CA SER A 169 -2.42 45.00 29.44
C SER A 169 -2.60 44.54 27.99
N ARG A 170 -2.34 45.44 27.03
CA ARG A 170 -2.44 45.12 25.59
C ARG A 170 -1.50 43.97 25.18
N LEU A 171 -0.27 43.95 25.69
CA LEU A 171 0.66 42.83 25.44
C LEU A 171 0.16 41.52 26.06
N GLY A 172 -0.53 41.58 27.22
CA GLY A 172 -1.17 40.42 27.84
C GLY A 172 -2.30 39.84 26.98
N GLU A 173 -3.18 40.70 26.46
CA GLU A 173 -4.27 40.32 25.54
C GLU A 173 -3.72 39.69 24.25
N LEU A 174 -2.66 40.29 23.67
CA LEU A 174 -2.00 39.73 22.50
C LEU A 174 -1.40 38.35 22.79
N VAL A 175 -0.68 38.20 23.91
CA VAL A 175 -0.11 36.90 24.31
C VAL A 175 -1.21 35.84 24.45
N ALA A 176 -2.33 36.15 25.11
CA ALA A 176 -3.45 35.22 25.26
C ALA A 176 -4.05 34.82 23.89
N MET A 177 -4.23 35.80 23.00
CA MET A 177 -4.72 35.56 21.64
C MET A 177 -3.77 34.67 20.82
N PHE A 178 -2.45 34.89 20.90
CA PHE A 178 -1.48 34.03 20.19
C PHE A 178 -1.39 32.63 20.80
N GLU A 179 -1.50 32.47 22.12
CA GLU A 179 -1.54 31.16 22.78
C GLU A 179 -2.78 30.35 22.37
N GLU A 180 -3.94 31.01 22.26
CA GLU A 180 -5.17 30.39 21.74
C GLU A 180 -4.99 29.94 20.28
N LYS A 181 -4.48 30.82 19.41
CA LYS A 181 -4.21 30.49 18.01
C LYS A 181 -3.19 29.37 17.85
N GLN A 182 -2.13 29.36 18.66
CA GLN A 182 -1.14 28.29 18.67
C GLN A 182 -1.77 26.95 19.06
N SER A 183 -2.60 26.94 20.10
CA SER A 183 -3.33 25.74 20.55
C SER A 183 -4.27 25.22 19.45
N ALA A 184 -4.99 26.13 18.78
CA ALA A 184 -5.86 25.80 17.65
C ALA A 184 -5.07 25.23 16.45
N ALA A 185 -3.91 25.83 16.12
CA ALA A 185 -3.03 25.37 15.05
C ALA A 185 -2.45 23.98 15.35
N ALA A 186 -2.01 23.72 16.58
CA ALA A 186 -1.54 22.40 17.01
C ALA A 186 -2.65 21.33 16.89
N ALA A 187 -3.87 21.65 17.34
CA ALA A 187 -5.02 20.76 17.20
C ALA A 187 -5.41 20.51 15.72
N TRP A 188 -5.26 21.53 14.87
CA TRP A 188 -5.44 21.38 13.43
C TRP A 188 -4.38 20.44 12.82
N LEU A 189 -3.10 20.62 13.16
CA LEU A 189 -2.01 19.78 12.67
C LEU A 189 -2.24 18.30 13.01
N VAL A 190 -2.61 18.01 14.26
CA VAL A 190 -2.94 16.64 14.69
C VAL A 190 -4.06 16.04 13.85
N ARG A 191 -5.16 16.79 13.64
CA ARG A 191 -6.28 16.35 12.79
C ARG A 191 -5.85 16.14 11.34
N ARG A 192 -4.99 17.02 10.81
CA ARG A 192 -4.48 16.94 9.44
C ARG A 192 -3.64 15.68 9.24
N LEU A 193 -2.72 15.39 10.16
CA LEU A 193 -1.90 14.18 10.12
C LEU A 193 -2.75 12.91 10.29
N ALA A 194 -3.76 12.94 11.16
CA ALA A 194 -4.71 11.85 11.30
C ALA A 194 -5.47 11.58 9.99
N GLY A 195 -5.92 12.63 9.29
CA GLY A 195 -6.61 12.49 8.00
C GLY A 195 -5.73 11.88 6.90
N ILE A 196 -4.43 12.17 6.86
CA ILE A 196 -3.50 11.53 5.92
C ILE A 196 -3.38 10.04 6.22
N ARG A 197 -3.26 9.67 7.50
CA ARG A 197 -3.15 8.26 7.94
C ARG A 197 -4.45 7.49 7.67
N GLU A 198 -5.60 8.11 7.93
CA GLU A 198 -6.90 7.51 7.66
C GLU A 198 -7.05 7.14 6.18
N GLY A 199 -6.60 8.02 5.27
CA GLY A 199 -6.62 7.74 3.83
C GLY A 199 -5.82 6.48 3.43
N VAL A 200 -4.70 6.22 4.12
CA VAL A 200 -3.91 4.99 3.90
C VAL A 200 -4.64 3.77 4.47
N ILE A 201 -5.25 3.90 5.64
CA ILE A 201 -6.04 2.81 6.27
C ILE A 201 -7.23 2.42 5.38
N THR A 202 -7.91 3.40 4.79
CA THR A 202 -9.02 3.11 3.85
C THR A 202 -8.51 2.39 2.61
N LEU A 203 -7.36 2.81 2.06
CA LEU A 203 -6.77 2.13 0.91
C LEU A 203 -6.31 0.71 1.25
N GLU A 204 -5.73 0.49 2.43
CA GLU A 204 -5.36 -0.83 2.93
C GLU A 204 -6.59 -1.75 3.00
N ALA A 205 -7.71 -1.25 3.55
CA ALA A 205 -8.96 -2.00 3.60
C ALA A 205 -9.47 -2.36 2.19
N ASP A 206 -9.41 -1.41 1.25
CA ASP A 206 -9.80 -1.64 -0.14
C ASP A 206 -8.88 -2.67 -0.83
N VAL A 207 -7.58 -2.67 -0.54
CA VAL A 207 -6.62 -3.64 -1.06
C VAL A 207 -6.88 -5.02 -0.48
N VAL A 208 -7.14 -5.13 0.83
CA VAL A 208 -7.52 -6.40 1.47
C VAL A 208 -8.81 -6.96 0.86
N MET A 209 -9.79 -6.10 0.59
CA MET A 209 -10.99 -6.51 -0.14
C MET A 209 -10.69 -6.94 -1.58
N ALA A 210 -9.80 -6.25 -2.27
CA ALA A 210 -9.39 -6.60 -3.63
C ALA A 210 -8.72 -7.98 -3.70
N LEU A 211 -7.83 -8.30 -2.75
CA LEU A 211 -7.16 -9.61 -2.63
C LEU A 211 -8.13 -10.76 -2.32
N ALA A 212 -9.30 -10.45 -1.75
CA ALA A 212 -10.36 -11.42 -1.52
C ALA A 212 -11.27 -11.61 -2.74
N ASN A 213 -11.16 -10.77 -3.78
CA ASN A 213 -11.98 -10.89 -4.98
C ASN A 213 -11.39 -11.94 -5.94
N HIS A 214 -12.25 -12.74 -6.55
CA HIS A 214 -11.86 -13.90 -7.35
C HIS A 214 -11.93 -13.65 -8.86
N GLY A 215 -12.35 -12.46 -9.31
CA GLY A 215 -12.45 -12.12 -10.73
C GLY A 215 -13.46 -12.99 -11.50
N GLU A 216 -13.57 -12.71 -12.79
CA GLU A 216 -14.46 -13.41 -13.73
C GLU A 216 -13.66 -13.80 -14.98
N VAL A 217 -13.98 -14.96 -15.56
CA VAL A 217 -13.41 -15.43 -16.83
C VAL A 217 -14.54 -15.75 -17.79
N GLU A 218 -14.56 -15.01 -18.89
CA GLU A 218 -15.45 -15.28 -20.01
C GLU A 218 -14.66 -16.03 -21.08
N GLU A 219 -15.11 -17.23 -21.44
CA GLU A 219 -14.51 -17.96 -22.54
C GLU A 219 -15.08 -17.43 -23.85
N LEU A 220 -14.19 -16.97 -24.74
CA LEU A 220 -14.62 -16.39 -26.00
C LEU A 220 -14.69 -17.46 -27.08
N GLN A 221 -13.60 -18.21 -27.29
CA GLN A 221 -13.47 -19.12 -28.42
C GLN A 221 -12.50 -20.27 -28.12
N THR A 222 -12.85 -21.46 -28.59
CA THR A 222 -11.97 -22.63 -28.63
C THR A 222 -11.76 -23.04 -30.08
N VAL A 223 -10.49 -23.13 -30.49
CA VAL A 223 -10.08 -23.22 -31.89
C VAL A 223 -9.00 -24.29 -32.07
N ARG A 224 -9.17 -25.17 -33.06
CA ARG A 224 -8.11 -26.05 -33.54
C ARG A 224 -7.26 -25.29 -34.55
N TRP A 225 -5.95 -25.21 -34.35
CA TRP A 225 -5.05 -24.47 -35.23
C TRP A 225 -4.09 -25.41 -35.96
N THR A 226 -3.76 -25.07 -37.20
CA THR A 226 -2.70 -25.72 -37.98
C THR A 226 -1.74 -24.67 -38.52
N ALA A 227 -0.46 -24.77 -38.17
CA ALA A 227 0.53 -23.80 -38.62
C ALA A 227 1.01 -24.12 -40.05
N ARG A 228 0.83 -23.15 -40.96
CA ARG A 228 1.21 -23.25 -42.36
C ARG A 228 2.34 -22.27 -42.68
N HIS A 229 3.36 -22.76 -43.40
CA HIS A 229 4.36 -21.91 -44.05
C HIS A 229 4.21 -22.01 -45.57
N ARG A 230 4.46 -20.93 -46.31
CA ARG A 230 4.40 -20.86 -47.78
C ARG A 230 5.31 -21.88 -48.49
N PHE A 231 6.37 -22.33 -47.80
CA PHE A 231 7.29 -23.33 -48.33
C PHE A 231 6.88 -24.75 -47.96
N ASP A 232 5.91 -24.94 -47.07
CA ASP A 232 5.41 -26.27 -46.70
C ASP A 232 4.46 -26.82 -47.79
N ARG A 233 3.79 -25.95 -48.57
CA ARG A 233 3.00 -26.34 -49.75
C ARG A 233 3.81 -27.06 -50.83
N VAL A 234 5.13 -26.81 -50.90
CA VAL A 234 6.03 -27.45 -51.87
C VAL A 234 6.40 -28.88 -51.43
N TYR A 235 6.20 -29.23 -50.15
CA TYR A 235 6.50 -30.56 -49.61
C TYR A 235 5.26 -31.39 -49.26
N SER A 236 4.06 -30.81 -49.32
CA SER A 236 2.82 -31.48 -48.90
C SER A 236 2.12 -32.30 -49.98
N GLN A 237 2.78 -32.61 -51.11
CA GLN A 237 2.22 -33.49 -52.14
C GLN A 237 2.97 -34.83 -52.30
N GLU A 238 4.06 -35.05 -51.56
CA GLU A 238 4.88 -36.28 -51.62
C GLU A 238 5.12 -36.94 -50.25
N ARG A 239 4.25 -36.70 -49.27
CA ARG A 239 4.07 -37.62 -48.14
C ARG A 239 2.82 -38.45 -48.42
N SER A 240 2.89 -39.43 -49.31
CA SER A 240 3.47 -40.77 -49.10
C SER A 240 2.68 -41.58 -48.05
N ASP A 241 1.43 -41.88 -48.38
CA ASP A 241 0.66 -43.01 -47.81
C ASP A 241 1.24 -44.39 -48.20
N SER A 242 2.55 -44.50 -48.46
CA SER A 242 3.13 -45.74 -49.04
C SER A 242 4.65 -45.80 -48.96
N PHE A 243 5.25 -45.69 -47.76
CA PHE A 243 6.69 -45.96 -47.62
C PHE A 243 7.12 -46.67 -46.33
N PHE A 244 6.24 -47.47 -45.72
CA PHE A 244 6.68 -48.58 -44.86
C PHE A 244 6.57 -49.87 -45.66
N LEU A 245 7.70 -50.53 -45.91
CA LEU A 245 7.91 -51.83 -46.58
C LEU A 245 8.16 -51.81 -48.11
N GLY A 246 9.32 -51.30 -48.52
CA GLY A 246 9.90 -51.55 -49.85
C GLY A 246 11.41 -51.25 -49.88
N PRO A 247 12.25 -52.03 -50.58
CA PRO A 247 13.70 -51.97 -50.46
C PRO A 247 14.28 -50.67 -51.04
N ASN A 248 15.18 -50.05 -50.28
CA ASN A 248 15.90 -48.80 -50.58
C ASN A 248 16.38 -48.67 -52.04
N PRO A 249 16.04 -47.59 -52.77
CA PRO A 249 16.84 -47.15 -53.90
C PRO A 249 18.15 -46.48 -53.42
N PRO A 250 19.26 -46.61 -54.17
CA PRO A 250 20.57 -46.19 -53.71
C PRO A 250 20.71 -44.66 -53.64
N ARG A 251 21.29 -44.24 -52.52
CA ARG A 251 21.59 -42.89 -52.07
C ARG A 251 22.36 -42.05 -53.11
N ARG A 252 21.74 -40.98 -53.61
CA ARG A 252 22.42 -39.79 -54.20
C ARG A 252 22.44 -38.57 -53.25
N ARG A 253 22.32 -38.78 -51.94
CA ARG A 253 22.31 -37.70 -50.92
C ARG A 253 23.66 -37.44 -50.22
N ASN A 254 24.72 -38.18 -50.53
CA ASN A 254 25.96 -38.10 -49.75
C ASN A 254 26.90 -36.93 -50.12
N ARG A 255 26.88 -36.39 -51.35
CA ARG A 255 27.85 -35.35 -51.74
C ARG A 255 27.63 -33.98 -51.07
N ILE A 256 26.40 -33.58 -50.79
CA ILE A 256 26.10 -32.29 -50.16
C ILE A 256 26.28 -32.36 -48.64
N ALA A 257 25.96 -33.52 -48.03
CA ALA A 257 26.19 -33.75 -46.60
C ALA A 257 27.68 -33.88 -46.27
N GLU A 258 28.47 -34.54 -47.12
CA GLU A 258 29.92 -34.66 -46.96
C GLU A 258 30.64 -33.32 -47.16
N ALA A 259 30.22 -32.49 -48.13
CA ALA A 259 30.78 -31.15 -48.31
C ALA A 259 30.48 -30.21 -47.12
N ARG A 260 29.29 -30.34 -46.50
CA ARG A 260 28.90 -29.55 -45.33
C ARG A 260 29.63 -29.99 -44.05
N LEU A 261 29.82 -31.30 -43.87
CA LEU A 261 30.62 -31.86 -42.77
C LEU A 261 32.12 -31.58 -42.93
N ALA A 262 32.63 -31.46 -44.16
CA ALA A 262 34.02 -31.07 -44.42
C ALA A 262 34.27 -29.57 -44.14
N TRP A 263 33.32 -28.69 -44.48
CA TRP A 263 33.40 -27.27 -44.15
C TRP A 263 33.32 -27.00 -42.63
N ASP A 264 32.44 -27.70 -41.91
CA ASP A 264 32.35 -27.56 -40.44
C ASP A 264 33.61 -28.10 -39.75
N ARG A 265 34.20 -29.23 -40.19
CA ARG A 265 35.44 -29.76 -39.59
C ARG A 265 36.66 -28.87 -39.81
N GLN A 266 36.74 -28.15 -40.93
CA GLN A 266 37.92 -27.36 -41.27
C GLN A 266 37.98 -26.00 -40.52
N TYR A 267 36.87 -25.53 -39.94
CA TYR A 267 36.81 -24.28 -39.18
C TYR A 267 36.64 -24.47 -37.65
N ASP A 268 36.33 -25.69 -37.17
CA ASP A 268 36.02 -25.95 -35.75
C ASP A 268 37.19 -26.44 -34.87
N ASP A 269 38.35 -26.84 -35.39
CA ASP A 269 39.26 -27.64 -34.55
C ASP A 269 40.25 -26.86 -33.65
N GLU A 270 40.55 -25.59 -33.97
CA GLU A 270 41.44 -24.73 -33.15
C GLU A 270 40.72 -23.49 -32.60
N SER A 271 39.96 -22.76 -33.43
CA SER A 271 39.22 -21.55 -33.00
C SER A 271 38.04 -21.86 -32.07
N SER A 272 37.40 -23.02 -32.19
CA SER A 272 36.23 -23.41 -31.38
C SER A 272 36.63 -23.83 -29.97
N LYS A 273 37.79 -24.48 -29.79
CA LYS A 273 38.31 -24.88 -28.46
C LYS A 273 38.72 -23.65 -27.65
N ASP A 274 39.44 -22.71 -28.25
CA ASP A 274 39.83 -21.46 -27.60
C ASP A 274 38.61 -20.57 -27.29
N ARG A 275 37.64 -20.51 -28.20
CA ARG A 275 36.39 -19.78 -27.96
C ARG A 275 35.55 -20.40 -26.84
N ARG A 276 35.48 -21.73 -26.75
CA ARG A 276 34.79 -22.43 -25.66
C ARG A 276 35.50 -22.20 -24.33
N ALA A 277 36.83 -22.35 -24.28
CA ALA A 277 37.63 -22.07 -23.08
C ALA A 277 37.46 -20.61 -22.60
N ARG A 278 37.44 -19.65 -23.53
CA ARG A 278 37.20 -18.24 -23.21
C ARG A 278 35.78 -17.99 -22.69
N LEU A 279 34.77 -18.65 -23.26
CA LEU A 279 33.39 -18.54 -22.78
C LEU A 279 33.21 -19.18 -21.40
N ASP A 280 33.89 -20.28 -21.13
CA ASP A 280 33.84 -20.94 -19.83
C ASP A 280 34.58 -20.14 -18.75
N MET A 281 35.72 -19.51 -19.05
CA MET A 281 36.32 -18.50 -18.16
C MET A 281 35.36 -17.36 -17.85
N LEU A 282 34.72 -16.76 -18.86
CA LEU A 282 33.74 -15.67 -18.66
C LEU A 282 32.48 -16.11 -17.88
N ARG A 283 32.15 -17.40 -17.90
CA ARG A 283 31.07 -17.96 -17.08
C ARG A 283 31.51 -18.14 -15.64
N GLU A 284 32.75 -18.57 -15.40
CA GLU A 284 33.32 -18.69 -14.07
C GLU A 284 33.51 -17.33 -13.40
N GLU A 285 34.02 -16.33 -14.12
CA GLU A 285 34.12 -14.95 -13.63
C GLU A 285 32.74 -14.40 -13.24
N ARG A 286 31.74 -14.55 -14.12
CA ARG A 286 30.36 -14.15 -13.79
C ARG A 286 29.77 -14.91 -12.60
N ARG A 287 30.10 -16.19 -12.43
CA ARG A 287 29.68 -16.96 -11.25
C ARG A 287 30.34 -16.42 -9.98
N ARG A 288 31.62 -16.08 -10.01
CA ARG A 288 32.34 -15.47 -8.88
C ARG A 288 31.77 -14.09 -8.52
N GLU A 289 31.59 -13.22 -9.50
CA GLU A 289 30.95 -11.91 -9.30
C GLU A 289 29.54 -12.05 -8.72
N TRP A 290 28.76 -13.04 -9.21
CA TRP A 290 27.42 -13.29 -8.70
C TRP A 290 27.44 -13.80 -7.25
N THR A 291 28.36 -14.70 -6.90
CA THR A 291 28.52 -15.16 -5.51
C THR A 291 28.98 -14.04 -4.58
N GLU A 292 29.92 -13.19 -5.02
CA GLU A 292 30.39 -12.03 -4.25
C GLU A 292 29.24 -11.03 -4.02
N ARG A 293 28.41 -10.75 -5.04
CA ARG A 293 27.23 -9.90 -4.88
C ARG A 293 26.21 -10.48 -3.90
N ILE A 294 26.03 -11.80 -3.88
CA ILE A 294 25.14 -12.45 -2.91
C ILE A 294 25.70 -12.35 -1.50
N GLU A 295 27.00 -12.58 -1.31
CA GLU A 295 27.63 -12.43 -0.01
C GLU A 295 27.59 -10.98 0.48
N GLN A 296 27.81 -10.01 -0.41
CA GLN A 296 27.69 -8.59 -0.09
C GLN A 296 26.26 -8.24 0.32
N ARG A 297 25.25 -8.69 -0.44
CA ARG A 297 23.84 -8.48 -0.08
C ARG A 297 23.50 -9.12 1.27
N ARG A 298 24.01 -10.33 1.56
CA ARG A 298 23.83 -10.98 2.88
C ARG A 298 24.48 -10.20 4.01
N ARG A 299 25.64 -9.58 3.79
CA ARG A 299 26.30 -8.71 4.79
C ARG A 299 25.50 -7.44 5.02
N GLU A 300 24.99 -6.82 3.96
CA GLU A 300 24.13 -5.63 4.04
C GLU A 300 22.81 -5.94 4.75
N GLU A 301 22.18 -7.08 4.44
CA GLU A 301 20.97 -7.56 5.11
C GLU A 301 21.23 -7.84 6.61
N ALA A 302 22.35 -8.49 6.95
CA ALA A 302 22.74 -8.73 8.34
C ALA A 302 23.03 -7.43 9.10
N GLU A 303 23.67 -6.44 8.46
CA GLU A 303 23.91 -5.13 9.06
C GLU A 303 22.59 -4.36 9.27
N GLN A 304 21.66 -4.45 8.32
CA GLN A 304 20.33 -3.86 8.47
C GLN A 304 19.52 -4.56 9.57
N GLU A 305 19.60 -5.88 9.69
CA GLU A 305 18.95 -6.65 10.74
C GLU A 305 19.52 -6.27 12.11
N ALA A 306 20.85 -6.18 12.25
CA ALA A 306 21.50 -5.71 13.47
C ALA A 306 21.08 -4.28 13.85
N LYS A 307 20.97 -3.36 12.88
CA LYS A 307 20.44 -2.00 13.10
C LYS A 307 18.98 -2.01 13.57
N ARG A 308 18.15 -2.90 13.01
CA ARG A 308 16.74 -3.06 13.42
C ARG A 308 16.63 -3.65 14.83
N GLU A 309 17.46 -4.61 15.18
CA GLU A 309 17.51 -5.17 16.53
C GLU A 309 17.97 -4.14 17.57
N ALA A 310 19.00 -3.34 17.24
CA ALA A 310 19.45 -2.24 18.08
C ALA A 310 18.31 -1.21 18.31
N ALA A 311 17.63 -0.78 17.25
CA ALA A 311 16.50 0.14 17.34
C ALA A 311 15.34 -0.44 18.18
N ARG A 312 15.06 -1.75 18.05
CA ARG A 312 14.06 -2.44 18.89
C ARG A 312 14.46 -2.47 20.36
N ALA A 313 15.74 -2.68 20.66
CA ALA A 313 16.26 -2.67 22.02
C ALA A 313 16.17 -1.26 22.65
N GLU A 314 16.54 -0.22 21.91
CA GLU A 314 16.41 1.18 22.34
C GLU A 314 14.94 1.54 22.61
N PHE A 315 14.03 1.20 21.69
CA PHE A 315 12.60 1.43 21.89
C PHE A 315 12.04 0.69 23.12
N ALA A 316 12.49 -0.55 23.36
CA ALA A 316 12.09 -1.31 24.53
C ALA A 316 12.60 -0.69 25.84
N GLN A 317 13.80 -0.10 25.85
CA GLN A 317 14.30 0.66 26.99
C GLN A 317 13.51 1.94 27.22
N TRP A 318 13.30 2.75 26.18
CA TRP A 318 12.50 3.97 26.24
C TRP A 318 11.07 3.69 26.73
N SER A 319 10.44 2.63 26.26
CA SER A 319 9.10 2.21 26.70
C SER A 319 9.07 1.85 28.19
N LYS A 320 10.10 1.17 28.71
CA LYS A 320 10.23 0.88 30.15
C LYS A 320 10.37 2.17 30.96
N GLU A 321 11.16 3.14 30.49
CA GLU A 321 11.31 4.45 31.13
C GLU A 321 9.98 5.22 31.17
N GLN A 322 9.24 5.26 30.06
CA GLN A 322 7.91 5.88 30.01
C GLN A 322 6.92 5.22 30.99
N GLN A 323 6.92 3.89 31.06
CA GLN A 323 6.09 3.18 32.04
C GLN A 323 6.50 3.49 33.49
N GLN A 324 7.80 3.66 33.76
CA GLN A 324 8.27 4.11 35.07
C GLN A 324 7.81 5.53 35.38
N HIS A 325 7.95 6.48 34.44
CA HIS A 325 7.46 7.85 34.60
C HIS A 325 5.95 7.88 34.90
N VAL A 326 5.13 7.12 34.18
CA VAL A 326 3.69 7.01 34.45
C VAL A 326 3.41 6.42 35.83
N ARG A 327 4.16 5.40 36.27
CA ARG A 327 4.03 4.83 37.63
C ARG A 327 4.41 5.84 38.71
N HIS A 328 5.47 6.62 38.50
CA HIS A 328 5.89 7.67 39.42
C HIS A 328 4.86 8.80 39.49
N ALA A 329 4.33 9.25 38.35
CA ALA A 329 3.27 10.26 38.28
C ALA A 329 2.00 9.79 39.01
N ARG A 330 1.58 8.54 38.80
CA ARG A 330 0.42 7.95 39.53
C ARG A 330 0.65 7.87 41.04
N ARG A 331 1.87 7.52 41.48
CA ARG A 331 2.23 7.52 42.91
C ARG A 331 2.18 8.94 43.48
N ALA A 332 2.74 9.92 42.79
CA ALA A 332 2.70 11.32 43.19
C ALA A 332 1.26 11.86 43.32
N ALA A 333 0.40 11.56 42.35
CA ALA A 333 -1.02 11.92 42.39
C ALA A 333 -1.73 11.32 43.62
N ARG A 334 -1.52 10.03 43.90
CA ARG A 334 -2.08 9.39 45.12
C ARG A 334 -1.59 10.03 46.42
N PHE A 335 -0.34 10.47 46.48
CA PHE A 335 0.16 11.19 47.66
C PHE A 335 -0.54 12.54 47.84
N ALA A 336 -0.73 13.31 46.75
CA ALA A 336 -1.45 14.57 46.78
C ALA A 336 -2.92 14.38 47.22
N GLU A 337 -3.60 13.33 46.76
CA GLU A 337 -4.96 12.97 47.22
C GLU A 337 -4.99 12.67 48.74
N ILE A 338 -4.00 11.95 49.26
CA ILE A 338 -3.90 11.66 50.70
C ILE A 338 -3.66 12.94 51.51
N GLU A 339 -2.84 13.87 51.00
CA GLU A 339 -2.56 15.15 51.65
C GLU A 339 -3.80 16.04 51.71
N THR A 340 -4.49 16.21 50.58
CA THR A 340 -5.76 16.97 50.53
C THR A 340 -6.82 16.36 51.45
N ALA A 341 -6.96 15.03 51.49
CA ALA A 341 -7.86 14.36 52.41
C ALA A 341 -7.48 14.57 53.90
N ARG A 342 -6.18 14.61 54.21
CA ARG A 342 -5.68 14.92 55.57
C ARG A 342 -5.97 16.36 55.96
N GLU A 343 -5.82 17.30 55.04
CA GLU A 343 -6.15 18.71 55.25
C GLU A 343 -7.64 18.92 55.49
N GLN A 344 -8.51 18.36 54.63
CA GLN A 344 -9.96 18.39 54.83
C GLN A 344 -10.36 17.81 56.19
N LYS A 345 -9.75 16.70 56.61
CA LYS A 345 -9.99 16.10 57.95
C LYS A 345 -9.52 17.00 59.09
N ARG A 346 -8.41 17.73 58.92
CA ARG A 346 -7.93 18.73 59.90
C ARG A 346 -8.88 19.92 59.98
N GLU A 347 -9.37 20.42 58.85
CA GLU A 347 -10.36 21.50 58.79
C GLU A 347 -11.68 21.09 59.43
N ALA A 348 -12.20 19.91 59.12
CA ALA A 348 -13.41 19.37 59.74
C ALA A 348 -13.27 19.30 61.27
N ARG A 349 -12.11 18.88 61.78
CA ARG A 349 -11.79 18.89 63.23
C ARG A 349 -11.75 20.32 63.81
N ARG A 350 -11.20 21.30 63.09
CA ARG A 350 -11.18 22.72 63.50
C ARG A 350 -12.60 23.27 63.57
N GLN A 351 -13.45 22.99 62.58
CA GLN A 351 -14.86 23.41 62.56
C GLN A 351 -15.66 22.79 63.70
N LEU A 352 -15.45 21.49 64.00
CA LEU A 352 -16.09 20.84 65.14
C LEU A 352 -15.67 21.46 66.48
N LYS A 353 -14.38 21.77 66.67
CA LYS A 353 -13.89 22.48 67.86
C LYS A 353 -14.47 23.89 67.98
N ALA A 354 -14.59 24.62 66.87
CA ALA A 354 -15.21 25.95 66.84
C ALA A 354 -16.70 25.90 67.22
N LYS A 355 -17.45 24.93 66.68
CA LYS A 355 -18.85 24.69 67.08
C LYS A 355 -18.99 24.27 68.55
N GLY A 356 -18.05 23.49 69.07
CA GLY A 356 -17.99 23.14 70.49
C GLY A 356 -17.78 24.34 71.40
N ARG A 357 -16.91 25.29 71.03
CA ARG A 357 -16.71 26.57 71.75
C ARG A 357 -17.91 27.52 71.63
N ALA A 358 -18.61 27.54 70.49
CA ALA A 358 -19.81 28.36 70.33
C ALA A 358 -20.98 27.91 71.23
N ARG A 359 -21.02 26.63 71.62
CA ARG A 359 -22.02 26.10 72.58
C ARG A 359 -21.74 26.43 74.05
N SER A 360 -20.57 26.97 74.39
CA SER A 360 -20.25 27.43 75.75
C SER A 360 -20.38 28.94 75.94
N LEU A 361 -20.92 29.66 74.94
CA LEU A 361 -21.26 31.08 75.07
C LEU A 361 -22.70 31.18 75.59
N THR A 362 -22.86 31.96 76.66
CA THR A 362 -24.09 32.15 77.43
C THR A 362 -25.23 32.74 76.59
N PRO A 363 -26.49 32.42 76.92
CA PRO A 363 -27.65 32.60 76.05
C PRO A 363 -28.25 34.01 76.07
N GLU A 364 -27.46 35.07 75.90
CA GLU A 364 -27.99 36.44 75.81
C GLU A 364 -27.69 37.21 74.51
N GLU A 365 -26.94 36.65 73.55
CA GLU A 365 -26.66 37.32 72.26
C GLU A 365 -27.07 36.46 71.03
N GLY A 366 -28.14 35.67 71.18
CA GLY A 366 -28.54 34.63 70.20
C GLY A 366 -29.43 35.09 69.03
N HIS A 367 -29.85 36.35 68.96
CA HIS A 367 -30.88 36.77 68.00
C HIS A 367 -30.35 37.35 66.67
N ASP A 368 -29.12 37.87 66.59
CA ASP A 368 -28.62 38.53 65.38
C ASP A 368 -27.82 37.63 64.42
N LEU A 369 -27.26 36.51 64.90
CA LEU A 369 -26.43 35.62 64.07
C LEU A 369 -27.25 34.64 63.20
N SER A 370 -28.53 34.44 63.52
CA SER A 370 -29.46 33.56 62.77
C SER A 370 -29.83 34.12 61.39
N ALA A 371 -29.88 35.45 61.25
CA ALA A 371 -30.21 36.13 59.99
C ALA A 371 -29.06 36.04 58.96
N SER A 372 -27.82 36.23 59.42
CA SER A 372 -26.62 36.18 58.56
C SER A 372 -26.34 34.78 58.00
N ALA A 373 -26.55 33.73 58.82
CA ALA A 373 -26.38 32.34 58.38
C ALA A 373 -27.40 31.91 57.32
N LYS A 374 -28.65 32.39 57.40
CA LYS A 374 -29.69 32.13 56.38
C LYS A 374 -29.41 32.87 55.07
N MET A 375 -28.73 34.02 55.11
CA MET A 375 -28.36 34.78 53.92
C MET A 375 -27.22 34.11 53.14
N MET A 376 -26.19 33.58 53.84
CA MET A 376 -25.11 32.82 53.18
C MET A 376 -25.58 31.50 52.55
N GLN A 377 -26.53 30.78 53.19
CA GLN A 377 -27.09 29.55 52.60
C GLN A 377 -27.90 29.81 51.31
N ARG A 378 -28.50 30.99 51.15
CA ARG A 378 -29.20 31.36 49.91
C ARG A 378 -28.23 31.71 48.77
N ALA A 379 -27.07 32.29 49.07
CA ALA A 379 -26.04 32.60 48.07
C ALA A 379 -25.39 31.33 47.49
N ALA A 380 -25.05 30.35 48.35
CA ALA A 380 -24.43 29.09 47.91
C ALA A 380 -25.37 28.23 47.04
N ARG A 381 -26.69 28.27 47.30
CA ARG A 381 -27.69 27.54 46.51
C ARG A 381 -27.91 28.15 45.12
N ARG A 382 -27.61 29.44 44.93
CA ARG A 382 -27.72 30.13 43.64
C ARG A 382 -26.55 29.83 42.70
N ALA A 383 -25.36 29.55 43.24
CA ALA A 383 -24.18 29.20 42.45
C ALA A 383 -24.20 27.74 41.94
N SER A 384 -24.92 26.84 42.60
CA SER A 384 -25.01 25.42 42.24
C SER A 384 -26.02 25.09 41.13
N LEU A 385 -26.90 26.03 40.74
CA LEU A 385 -27.94 25.82 39.73
C LEU A 385 -27.54 26.33 38.33
N GLN A 386 -26.28 26.74 38.14
CA GLN A 386 -25.78 27.36 36.90
C GLN A 386 -24.84 26.45 36.07
N SER A 387 -24.64 25.17 36.43
CA SER A 387 -23.62 24.32 35.81
C SER A 387 -24.12 23.07 35.07
N ASP A 388 -25.42 22.92 34.84
CA ASP A 388 -25.97 21.76 34.11
C ASP A 388 -26.46 22.18 32.70
N GLU A 389 -25.54 22.18 31.73
CA GLU A 389 -25.90 22.15 30.30
C GLU A 389 -25.62 20.75 29.71
N PRO A 390 -26.53 20.22 28.88
CA PRO A 390 -26.41 18.88 28.29
C PRO A 390 -25.44 18.88 27.09
N ILE A 391 -24.57 17.87 27.05
CA ILE A 391 -23.63 17.63 25.94
C ILE A 391 -24.39 16.95 24.80
N ASP A 392 -24.78 17.71 23.78
CA ASP A 392 -25.42 17.21 22.57
C ASP A 392 -24.43 16.65 21.55
N ASN A 393 -24.72 15.45 21.03
CA ASN A 393 -23.99 14.67 20.04
C ASN A 393 -24.13 15.23 18.60
N ALA A 394 -23.80 16.50 18.38
CA ALA A 394 -23.79 17.14 17.06
C ALA A 394 -22.42 17.14 16.35
N ALA A 395 -21.42 16.43 16.90
CA ALA A 395 -20.01 16.61 16.54
C ALA A 395 -19.56 15.95 15.20
N CYS A 396 -20.37 15.10 14.55
CA CYS A 396 -19.89 14.35 13.38
C CYS A 396 -20.06 15.07 12.02
N ASN A 397 -20.95 16.06 11.88
CA ASN A 397 -21.17 16.77 10.61
C ASN A 397 -20.44 18.13 10.48
N LEU A 398 -19.75 18.60 11.52
CA LEU A 398 -18.97 19.85 11.51
C LEU A 398 -17.51 19.68 11.04
N LEU A 399 -17.05 18.45 10.82
CA LEU A 399 -15.66 18.14 10.47
C LEU A 399 -15.27 18.62 9.06
N GLY A 400 -16.21 18.70 8.12
CA GLY A 400 -15.96 19.22 6.77
C GLY A 400 -15.85 20.75 6.71
N GLN A 401 -16.68 21.47 7.47
CA GLN A 401 -16.71 22.94 7.45
C GLN A 401 -15.61 23.57 8.32
N GLY A 402 -15.23 22.91 9.43
CA GLY A 402 -14.13 23.37 10.29
C GLY A 402 -12.75 23.27 9.65
N ALA A 403 -12.53 22.30 8.75
CA ALA A 403 -11.27 22.14 8.05
C ALA A 403 -11.04 23.23 6.98
N VAL A 404 -12.11 23.70 6.33
CA VAL A 404 -12.07 24.82 5.38
C VAL A 404 -11.78 26.12 6.12
N LYS A 405 -12.45 26.35 7.25
CA LYS A 405 -12.26 27.57 8.07
C LYS A 405 -10.86 27.65 8.68
N ALA A 406 -10.33 26.55 9.20
CA ALA A 406 -8.97 26.51 9.75
C ALA A 406 -7.87 26.66 8.68
N LYS A 407 -8.12 26.21 7.44
CA LYS A 407 -7.22 26.47 6.31
C LYS A 407 -7.20 27.95 5.94
N THR A 408 -8.38 28.59 5.87
CA THR A 408 -8.45 30.05 5.69
C THR A 408 -7.82 30.80 6.85
N ASP A 409 -7.95 30.35 8.10
CA ASP A 409 -7.32 31.02 9.24
C ASP A 409 -5.79 30.94 9.21
N ILE A 410 -5.20 29.85 8.68
CA ILE A 410 -3.74 29.72 8.52
C ILE A 410 -3.24 30.51 7.30
N ASP A 411 -3.97 30.49 6.17
CA ASP A 411 -3.61 31.28 5.00
C ASP A 411 -3.78 32.78 5.28
N GLU A 412 -4.82 33.19 6.01
CA GLU A 412 -4.98 34.56 6.55
C GLU A 412 -3.91 34.91 7.58
N TYR A 413 -3.52 33.98 8.46
CA TYR A 413 -2.42 34.21 9.40
C TYR A 413 -1.09 34.40 8.68
N HIS A 414 -0.84 33.64 7.61
CA HIS A 414 0.37 33.73 6.80
C HIS A 414 0.40 34.99 5.94
N ASP A 415 -0.73 35.41 5.36
CA ASP A 415 -0.85 36.69 4.64
C ASP A 415 -0.82 37.89 5.59
N TRP A 416 -1.36 37.74 6.81
CA TRP A 416 -1.24 38.76 7.85
C TRP A 416 0.21 38.90 8.31
N MET A 417 0.93 37.80 8.56
CA MET A 417 2.37 37.81 8.91
C MET A 417 3.21 38.51 7.83
N LYS A 418 2.90 38.30 6.54
CA LYS A 418 3.50 39.07 5.42
C LYS A 418 3.14 40.56 5.47
N GLY A 419 1.89 40.90 5.76
CA GLY A 419 1.42 42.29 5.87
C GLY A 419 2.07 43.09 7.00
N VAL A 420 2.55 42.44 8.07
CA VAL A 420 3.29 43.09 9.17
C VAL A 420 4.81 43.14 8.92
N GLY A 421 5.29 42.66 7.76
CA GLY A 421 6.70 42.73 7.36
C GLY A 421 7.61 41.71 8.07
N LEU A 422 7.07 40.58 8.50
CA LEU A 422 7.78 39.54 9.25
C LEU A 422 8.17 38.30 8.40
N VAL A 423 7.83 38.29 7.11
CA VAL A 423 8.20 37.23 6.13
C VAL A 423 8.65 37.85 4.81
#